data_AF-A0A4Y2CL98-F1
#
_entry.id   AF-A0A4Y2CL98-F1
#
_cell.length_a   1.000
_cell.length_b   1.000
_cell.length_c   1.000
_cell.angle_alpha   90.00
_cell.angle_beta   90.00
_cell.angle_gamma   90.00
#
_symmetry.space_group_name_H-M   'P 1'
#
loop_
_entity.id
_entity.type
_entity.pdbx_description
1 polymer ?
#
loop_
_entity_poly.entity_id
_entity_poly.type
_entity_poly.pdbx_seq_one_letter_code
_entity_poly.pdbx_strand_id
1 'polypeptide(L)'
;MEPIKVRRCCRKRQQVSGTVVRSVTASRMAGYQDLSEFERGVIVGAREMGHSISEVAMKFGFSRTTISRVYREYQKSGKTSNLRHRCGRKKIMQERDQRRLTRIIKRDRRATLPQNAADFNAGPSTSVSVRTIQRNIIDIGFRSRKPTRVPLMTARY
;
A
#
# COMPACT_ATOMS: atom_id res chain seq x y z
N MET A 1 -56.45 -18.43 11.00
CA MET A 1 -55.04 -18.13 11.36
C MET A 1 -54.36 -19.46 11.60
N GLU A 2 -53.56 -19.92 10.64
CA GLU A 2 -52.79 -21.17 10.73
C GLU A 2 -51.29 -20.83 10.90
N PRO A 3 -50.54 -21.48 11.80
CA PRO A 3 -49.13 -21.17 12.00
C PRO A 3 -48.24 -21.81 10.92
N ILE A 4 -47.36 -20.98 10.34
CA ILE A 4 -46.35 -21.37 9.37
C ILE A 4 -45.32 -22.28 10.05
N LYS A 5 -45.33 -23.58 9.71
CA LYS A 5 -44.32 -24.55 10.15
C LYS A 5 -42.98 -24.23 9.49
N VAL A 6 -42.05 -23.69 10.27
CA VAL A 6 -40.64 -23.51 9.88
C VAL A 6 -40.01 -24.89 9.73
N ARG A 7 -39.88 -25.39 8.50
CA ARG A 7 -39.18 -26.65 8.21
C ARG A 7 -37.71 -26.46 8.56
N ARG A 8 -37.25 -27.12 9.64
CA ARG A 8 -35.82 -27.36 9.86
C ARG A 8 -35.32 -28.18 8.68
N CYS A 9 -34.58 -27.56 7.78
CA CYS A 9 -33.85 -28.29 6.75
C CYS A 9 -32.71 -29.03 7.46
N CYS A 10 -32.95 -30.29 7.78
CA CYS A 10 -31.95 -31.23 8.27
C CYS A 10 -30.95 -31.44 7.12
N ARG A 11 -29.84 -30.70 7.15
CA ARG A 11 -28.80 -30.78 6.12
C ARG A 11 -28.07 -32.11 6.31
N LYS A 12 -28.47 -33.11 5.51
CA LYS A 12 -27.83 -34.42 5.46
C LYS A 12 -26.34 -34.24 5.24
N ARG A 13 -25.55 -34.83 6.14
CA ARG A 13 -24.10 -34.92 6.10
C ARG A 13 -23.72 -35.86 4.96
N GLN A 14 -23.47 -35.32 3.77
CA GLN A 14 -22.96 -36.11 2.66
C GLN A 14 -21.44 -36.14 2.78
N GLN A 15 -20.91 -37.30 3.16
CA GLN A 15 -19.50 -37.59 3.02
C GLN A 15 -19.24 -37.86 1.54
N VAL A 16 -18.32 -37.09 0.94
CA VAL A 16 -17.69 -37.45 -0.31
C VAL A 16 -16.18 -37.53 -0.09
N SER A 17 -15.68 -38.70 -0.43
CA SER A 17 -14.33 -39.21 -0.26
C SER A 17 -13.32 -38.52 -1.19
N GLY A 18 -12.13 -38.29 -0.64
CA GLY A 18 -10.85 -38.41 -1.34
C GLY A 18 -10.51 -37.36 -2.41
N THR A 19 -9.82 -36.30 -2.02
CA THR A 19 -8.68 -35.80 -2.80
C THR A 19 -7.70 -35.10 -1.86
N VAL A 20 -6.48 -35.64 -1.83
CA VAL A 20 -5.37 -35.21 -0.98
C VAL A 20 -4.86 -33.87 -1.49
N VAL A 21 -5.40 -32.76 -0.97
CA VAL A 21 -4.68 -31.49 -1.00
C VAL A 21 -3.90 -31.43 0.30
N ARG A 22 -2.59 -31.68 0.18
CA ARG A 22 -1.61 -31.64 1.27
C ARG A 22 -1.88 -30.42 2.14
N SER A 23 -1.90 -30.66 3.44
CA SER A 23 -1.99 -29.65 4.50
C SER A 23 -1.14 -28.43 4.15
N VAL A 24 -1.79 -27.29 3.91
CA VAL A 24 -1.10 -26.01 4.00
C VAL A 24 -0.62 -25.88 5.43
N THR A 25 0.70 -25.95 5.56
CA THR A 25 1.44 -26.03 6.81
C THR A 25 1.17 -24.82 7.70
N ALA A 26 0.97 -25.15 8.98
CA ALA A 26 1.33 -24.40 10.16
C ALA A 26 0.61 -23.05 10.42
N SER A 27 -0.05 -23.01 11.58
CA SER A 27 -0.41 -21.79 12.30
C SER A 27 0.76 -20.79 12.29
N ARG A 28 0.67 -19.77 11.44
CA ARG A 28 1.60 -18.64 11.42
C ARG A 28 1.14 -17.64 12.48
N MET A 29 1.83 -17.62 13.62
CA MET A 29 1.54 -16.71 14.72
C MET A 29 1.68 -15.24 14.31
N ALA A 30 0.75 -14.43 14.85
CA ALA A 30 0.75 -12.98 15.06
C ALA A 30 1.75 -12.12 14.28
N GLY A 31 1.63 -12.11 12.95
CA GLY A 31 2.09 -11.03 12.09
C GLY A 31 0.93 -10.64 11.18
N TYR A 32 0.69 -9.34 10.98
CA TYR A 32 -0.26 -8.84 9.99
C TYR A 32 0.26 -9.12 8.57
N GLN A 33 0.24 -10.39 8.17
CA GLN A 33 0.57 -10.81 6.81
C GLN A 33 -0.72 -10.95 6.02
N ASP A 34 -0.75 -10.31 4.85
CA ASP A 34 -1.83 -10.52 3.88
C ASP A 34 -1.80 -11.97 3.39
N LEU A 35 -2.99 -12.57 3.21
CA LEU A 35 -3.12 -13.88 2.56
C LEU A 35 -2.56 -13.81 1.14
N SER A 36 -1.85 -14.87 0.75
CA SER A 36 -1.43 -15.06 -0.64
C SER A 36 -2.64 -15.17 -1.57
N GLU A 37 -2.44 -14.86 -2.84
CA GLU A 37 -3.47 -14.98 -3.87
C GLU A 37 -3.99 -16.42 -3.98
N PHE A 38 -3.10 -17.40 -3.82
CA PHE A 38 -3.46 -18.82 -3.79
C PHE A 38 -4.37 -19.15 -2.60
N GLU A 39 -4.02 -18.75 -1.38
CA GLU A 39 -4.86 -19.01 -0.19
C GLU A 39 -6.24 -18.35 -0.31
N ARG A 40 -6.30 -17.13 -0.87
CA ARG A 40 -7.57 -16.47 -1.18
C ARG A 40 -8.38 -17.25 -2.22
N GLY A 41 -7.73 -17.77 -3.26
CA GLY A 41 -8.34 -18.63 -4.27
C GLY A 41 -8.94 -19.91 -3.66
N VAL A 42 -8.21 -20.56 -2.76
CA VAL A 42 -8.70 -21.75 -2.03
C VAL A 42 -9.94 -21.43 -1.19
N ILE A 43 -9.94 -20.29 -0.49
CA ILE A 43 -11.10 -19.85 0.31
C ILE A 43 -12.31 -19.58 -0.59
N VAL A 44 -12.13 -18.87 -1.71
CA VAL A 44 -13.21 -18.54 -2.64
C VAL A 44 -13.78 -19.82 -3.27
N GLY A 45 -12.92 -20.69 -3.81
CA GLY A 45 -13.35 -21.94 -4.43
C GLY A 45 -14.11 -22.84 -3.45
N ALA A 46 -13.63 -22.98 -2.21
CA ALA A 46 -14.36 -23.77 -1.21
C ALA A 46 -15.75 -23.20 -0.88
N ARG A 47 -15.92 -21.87 -0.92
CA ARG A 47 -17.20 -21.20 -0.67
C ARG A 47 -18.15 -21.31 -1.87
N GLU A 48 -17.64 -21.25 -3.09
CA GLU A 48 -18.43 -21.48 -4.30
C GLU A 48 -18.95 -22.93 -4.39
N MET A 49 -18.16 -23.89 -3.90
CA MET A 49 -18.58 -25.30 -3.74
C MET A 49 -19.61 -25.53 -2.62
N GLY A 50 -20.08 -24.47 -1.94
CA GLY A 50 -21.16 -24.53 -0.96
C GLY A 50 -20.76 -24.86 0.48
N HIS A 51 -19.46 -24.99 0.78
CA HIS A 51 -18.99 -25.24 2.14
C HIS A 51 -19.28 -24.05 3.06
N SER A 52 -19.64 -24.34 4.31
CA SER A 52 -19.83 -23.34 5.37
C SER A 52 -18.49 -22.71 5.80
N ILE A 53 -18.55 -21.50 6.38
CA ILE A 53 -17.35 -20.79 6.87
C ILE A 53 -16.60 -21.63 7.92
N SER A 54 -17.33 -22.34 8.79
CA SER A 54 -16.75 -23.19 9.81
C SER A 54 -16.03 -24.40 9.23
N GLU A 55 -16.58 -25.05 8.20
CA GLU A 55 -15.94 -26.17 7.50
C GLU A 55 -14.65 -25.73 6.82
N VAL A 56 -14.66 -24.58 6.14
CA VAL A 56 -13.45 -24.01 5.50
C VAL A 56 -12.39 -23.67 6.55
N ALA A 57 -12.80 -23.09 7.69
CA ALA A 57 -11.88 -22.75 8.78
C ALA A 57 -11.21 -23.99 9.37
N MET A 58 -11.98 -25.07 9.62
CA MET A 58 -11.45 -26.32 10.14
C MET A 58 -10.53 -27.03 9.14
N LYS A 59 -10.88 -27.00 7.85
CA LYS A 59 -10.15 -27.73 6.81
C LYS A 59 -8.82 -27.08 6.44
N PHE A 60 -8.77 -25.76 6.39
CA PHE A 60 -7.59 -25.01 5.93
C PHE A 60 -6.87 -24.23 7.04
N GLY A 61 -7.40 -24.21 8.26
CA GLY A 61 -6.76 -23.56 9.42
C GLY A 61 -6.86 -22.02 9.42
N PHE A 62 -7.67 -21.42 8.55
CA PHE A 62 -7.87 -19.96 8.53
C PHE A 62 -8.87 -19.51 9.59
N SER A 63 -8.70 -18.29 10.10
CA SER A 63 -9.68 -17.69 11.00
C SER A 63 -11.03 -17.45 10.27
N ARG A 64 -12.14 -17.66 10.99
CA ARG A 64 -13.49 -17.43 10.46
C ARG A 64 -13.68 -15.98 9.99
N THR A 65 -13.06 -15.02 10.66
CA THR A 65 -13.14 -13.59 10.31
C THR A 65 -12.38 -13.30 9.02
N THR A 66 -11.21 -13.93 8.81
CA THR A 66 -10.45 -13.82 7.56
C THR A 66 -11.26 -14.39 6.39
N ILE A 67 -11.82 -15.59 6.53
CA ILE A 67 -12.66 -16.22 5.48
C ILE A 67 -13.85 -15.32 5.14
N SER A 68 -14.55 -14.80 6.15
CA SER A 68 -15.69 -13.91 5.94
C SER A 68 -15.29 -12.62 5.22
N ARG A 69 -14.16 -12.01 5.58
CA ARG A 69 -13.65 -10.79 4.91
C ARG A 69 -13.29 -11.06 3.44
N VAL A 70 -12.53 -12.11 3.17
CA VAL A 70 -12.13 -12.48 1.80
C VAL A 70 -13.35 -12.74 0.93
N TYR A 71 -14.31 -13.53 1.43
CA TYR A 71 -15.51 -13.85 0.64
C TYR A 71 -16.38 -12.61 0.38
N ARG A 72 -16.48 -11.68 1.35
CA ARG A 72 -17.18 -10.40 1.15
C ARG A 72 -16.47 -9.49 0.13
N GLU A 73 -15.14 -9.46 0.13
CA GLU A 73 -14.36 -8.72 -0.87
C GLU A 73 -14.54 -9.32 -2.26
N TYR A 74 -14.53 -10.65 -2.36
CA TYR A 74 -14.79 -11.36 -3.60
C TYR A 74 -16.20 -11.07 -4.14
N GLN A 75 -17.24 -11.15 -3.31
CA GLN A 75 -18.61 -10.85 -3.75
C GLN A 75 -18.78 -9.41 -4.27
N LYS A 76 -18.00 -8.45 -3.75
CA LYS A 76 -18.06 -7.05 -4.18
C LYS A 76 -17.26 -6.77 -5.45
N SER A 77 -16.09 -7.40 -5.58
CA SER A 77 -15.11 -7.06 -6.62
C SER A 77 -14.99 -8.08 -7.75
N GLY A 78 -15.47 -9.31 -7.53
CA GLY A 78 -15.29 -10.45 -8.43
C GLY A 78 -13.84 -10.94 -8.52
N LYS A 79 -12.92 -10.41 -7.70
CA LYS A 79 -11.48 -10.68 -7.78
C LYS A 79 -10.99 -11.37 -6.52
N THR A 80 -10.16 -12.38 -6.70
CA THR A 80 -9.45 -13.09 -5.61
C THR A 80 -8.19 -12.36 -5.17
N SER A 81 -7.68 -11.45 -6.01
CA SER A 81 -6.43 -10.74 -5.76
C SER A 81 -6.59 -9.61 -4.72
N ASN A 82 -5.59 -9.45 -3.86
CA ASN A 82 -5.56 -8.42 -2.82
C ASN A 82 -4.81 -7.17 -3.29
N LEU A 83 -5.11 -6.65 -4.50
CA LEU A 83 -4.54 -5.39 -4.97
C LEU A 83 -5.21 -4.20 -4.27
N ARG A 84 -5.06 -4.12 -2.94
CA ARG A 84 -5.17 -2.84 -2.27
C ARG A 84 -3.91 -2.07 -2.62
N HIS A 85 -4.01 -1.11 -3.53
CA HIS A 85 -2.95 -0.14 -3.73
C HIS A 85 -2.68 0.52 -2.36
N ARG A 86 -1.53 0.19 -1.75
CA ARG A 86 -1.08 0.89 -0.54
C ARG A 86 -0.68 2.30 -0.96
N CYS A 87 -1.65 3.18 -1.08
CA CYS A 87 -1.38 4.60 -1.25
C CYS A 87 -0.88 5.11 0.10
N GLY A 88 0.41 5.48 0.13
CA GLY A 88 0.95 6.20 1.28
C GLY A 88 0.27 7.56 1.44
N ARG A 89 0.65 8.28 2.49
CA ARG A 89 0.22 9.68 2.66
C ARG A 89 0.59 10.49 1.42
N LYS A 90 -0.36 11.24 0.88
CA LYS A 90 -0.14 12.13 -0.27
C LYS A 90 0.99 13.12 0.04
N LYS A 91 1.86 13.39 -0.94
CA LYS A 91 2.92 14.40 -0.81
C LYS A 91 2.29 15.79 -0.68
N ILE A 92 2.91 16.65 0.13
CA ILE A 92 2.48 18.05 0.30
C ILE A 92 2.76 18.85 -0.97
N MET A 93 3.94 18.66 -1.57
CA MET A 93 4.31 19.29 -2.83
C MET A 93 3.75 18.52 -4.02
N GLN A 94 3.01 19.22 -4.87
CA GLN A 94 2.50 18.72 -6.14
C GLN A 94 3.47 19.04 -7.29
N GLU A 95 3.19 18.50 -8.47
CA GLU A 95 4.00 18.75 -9.67
C GLU A 95 4.11 20.25 -10.01
N ARG A 96 3.02 21.02 -9.84
CA ARG A 96 3.02 22.48 -10.05
C ARG A 96 4.01 23.19 -9.12
N ASP A 97 4.08 22.75 -7.87
CA ASP A 97 4.99 23.30 -6.87
C ASP A 97 6.44 22.99 -7.20
N GLN A 98 6.70 21.76 -7.67
CA GLN A 98 8.03 21.35 -8.14
C GLN A 98 8.49 22.16 -9.37
N ARG A 99 7.58 22.46 -10.30
CA ARG A 99 7.87 23.36 -11.45
C ARG A 99 8.17 24.78 -10.99
N ARG A 100 7.46 25.30 -9.98
CA ARG A 100 7.74 26.63 -9.40
C ARG A 100 9.09 26.64 -8.68
N LEU A 101 9.38 25.63 -7.86
CA LEU A 101 10.64 25.49 -7.15
C LEU A 101 11.83 25.42 -8.13
N THR A 102 11.68 24.68 -9.23
CA THR A 102 12.68 24.62 -10.30
C THR A 102 12.97 26.00 -10.91
N ARG A 103 11.94 26.85 -11.08
CA ARG A 103 12.12 28.21 -11.60
C ARG A 103 12.88 29.11 -10.62
N ILE A 104 12.58 29.03 -9.32
CA ILE A 104 13.29 29.78 -8.27
C ILE A 104 14.78 29.43 -8.27
N ILE A 105 15.11 28.13 -8.28
CA ILE A 105 16.51 27.66 -8.26
C ILE A 105 17.26 28.07 -9.54
N LYS A 106 16.58 28.05 -10.69
CA LYS A 106 17.20 28.45 -11.96
C LYS A 106 17.46 29.96 -12.05
N ARG A 107 16.65 30.79 -11.37
CA ARG A 107 16.85 32.23 -11.26
C ARG A 107 18.15 32.52 -10.50
N ASP A 108 18.29 31.96 -9.30
CA ASP A 108 19.42 32.24 -8.40
C ASP A 108 20.18 30.95 -8.03
N ARG A 109 21.09 30.52 -8.91
CA ARG A 109 21.85 29.26 -8.75
C ARG A 109 22.77 29.21 -7.53
N ARG A 110 23.05 30.36 -6.90
CA ARG A 110 23.89 30.50 -5.70
C ARG A 110 23.08 30.67 -4.41
N ALA A 111 21.75 30.78 -4.50
CA ALA A 111 20.91 30.96 -3.33
C ALA A 111 21.01 29.78 -2.37
N THR A 112 21.06 30.08 -1.08
CA THR A 112 21.08 29.07 -0.03
C THR A 112 19.71 28.42 0.13
N LEU A 113 19.66 27.23 0.74
CA LEU A 113 18.40 26.51 0.94
C LEU A 113 17.35 27.32 1.75
N PRO A 114 17.70 28.05 2.84
CA PRO A 114 16.74 28.89 3.55
C PRO A 114 16.20 30.05 2.70
N GLN A 115 17.04 30.66 1.86
CA GLN A 115 16.62 31.72 0.93
C GLN A 115 15.62 31.18 -0.10
N ASN A 116 15.95 30.06 -0.74
CA ASN A 116 15.03 29.38 -1.66
C ASN A 116 13.70 28.98 -0.98
N ALA A 117 13.76 28.60 0.30
CA ALA A 117 12.57 28.25 1.08
C ALA A 117 11.72 29.48 1.42
N ALA A 118 12.34 30.61 1.77
CA ALA A 118 11.65 31.87 2.00
C ALA A 118 10.96 32.36 0.71
N ASP A 119 11.68 32.37 -0.41
CA ASP A 119 11.13 32.76 -1.72
C ASP A 119 10.01 31.82 -2.18
N PHE A 120 10.17 30.52 -1.89
CA PHE A 120 9.12 29.56 -2.16
C PHE A 120 7.89 29.83 -1.29
N ASN A 121 8.04 30.08 0.02
CA ASN A 121 6.91 30.30 0.92
C ASN A 121 6.28 31.69 0.80
N ALA A 122 6.94 32.66 0.15
CA ALA A 122 6.39 34.00 -0.09
C ALA A 122 5.17 34.05 -1.03
N GLY A 123 4.87 32.96 -1.74
CA GLY A 123 3.75 32.89 -2.68
C GLY A 123 2.54 32.05 -2.21
N PRO A 124 2.74 30.79 -1.79
CA PRO A 124 1.65 29.89 -1.38
C PRO A 124 1.03 30.28 -0.04
N SER A 125 -0.26 29.98 0.12
CA SER A 125 -0.97 30.07 1.41
C SER A 125 -0.56 28.98 2.41
N THR A 126 0.08 27.90 1.93
CA THR A 126 0.56 26.79 2.77
C THR A 126 2.08 26.86 2.87
N SER A 127 2.59 27.04 4.10
CA SER A 127 4.02 27.05 4.34
C SER A 127 4.59 25.63 4.29
N VAL A 128 5.67 25.47 3.54
CA VAL A 128 6.39 24.19 3.40
C VAL A 128 7.68 24.27 4.20
N SER A 129 7.96 23.24 4.99
CA SER A 129 9.19 23.18 5.77
C SER A 129 10.43 23.16 4.86
N VAL A 130 11.52 23.76 5.33
CA VAL A 130 12.82 23.77 4.64
C VAL A 130 13.28 22.36 4.29
N ARG A 131 13.05 21.38 5.18
CA ARG A 131 13.41 19.97 4.96
C ARG A 131 12.61 19.34 3.81
N THR A 132 11.32 19.64 3.69
CA THR A 132 10.49 19.16 2.59
C THR A 132 10.96 19.73 1.26
N ILE A 133 11.33 21.02 1.24
CA ILE A 133 11.89 21.68 0.05
C ILE A 133 13.21 21.02 -0.33
N GLN A 134 14.13 20.81 0.63
CA GLN A 134 15.40 20.12 0.39
C GLN A 134 15.22 18.75 -0.26
N ARG A 135 14.29 17.93 0.26
CA ARG A 135 14.00 16.60 -0.31
C ARG A 135 13.52 16.72 -1.75
N ASN A 136 12.62 17.66 -2.04
CA ASN A 136 12.14 17.88 -3.40
C ASN A 136 13.24 18.38 -4.35
N ILE A 137 14.14 19.24 -3.89
CA ILE A 137 15.31 19.68 -4.68
C ILE A 137 16.16 18.49 -5.11
N ILE A 138 16.41 17.57 -4.17
CA ILE A 138 17.18 16.34 -4.43
C ILE A 138 16.40 15.39 -5.35
N ASP A 139 15.11 15.20 -5.12
CA ASP A 139 14.23 14.35 -5.95
C ASP A 139 14.18 14.84 -7.40
N ILE A 140 14.21 16.17 -7.62
CA ILE A 140 14.24 16.80 -8.95
C ILE A 140 15.64 16.69 -9.60
N GLY A 141 16.69 16.37 -8.83
CA GLY A 141 18.05 16.15 -9.32
C GLY A 141 19.02 17.31 -9.12
N PHE A 142 18.63 18.36 -8.40
CA PHE A 142 19.56 19.44 -8.04
C PHE A 142 20.43 19.03 -6.85
N ARG A 143 21.74 19.30 -6.97
CA ARG A 143 22.73 19.04 -5.91
C ARG A 143 23.55 20.29 -5.63
N SER A 144 24.06 20.41 -4.41
CA SER A 144 25.00 21.45 -4.05
C SER A 144 26.27 21.35 -4.90
N ARG A 145 26.72 22.46 -5.48
CA ARG A 145 28.03 22.54 -6.14
C ARG A 145 29.06 22.97 -5.11
N LYS A 146 30.17 22.23 -4.99
CA LYS A 146 31.37 22.71 -4.30
C LYS A 146 32.29 23.35 -5.34
N PRO A 147 32.87 24.54 -5.08
CA PRO A 147 33.93 25.07 -5.92
C PRO A 147 35.10 24.08 -5.94
N THR A 148 35.65 23.80 -7.11
CA THR A 148 36.90 23.05 -7.21
C THR A 148 38.00 23.88 -6.55
N ARG A 149 38.74 23.30 -5.60
CA ARG A 149 39.90 23.96 -5.01
C ARG A 149 41.00 24.01 -6.07
N VAL A 150 41.07 25.11 -6.80
CA VAL A 150 42.22 25.39 -7.67
C VAL A 150 43.36 25.94 -6.80
N PRO A 151 44.61 25.48 -6.98
CA PRO A 151 45.75 26.08 -6.30
C PRO A 151 45.90 27.54 -6.74
N LEU A 152 46.20 28.43 -5.80
CA LEU A 152 46.53 29.82 -6.10
C LEU A 152 47.85 29.83 -6.87
N MET A 153 47.79 30.19 -8.15
CA MET A 153 48.99 30.40 -8.95
C MET A 153 49.65 31.71 -8.50
N THR A 154 50.79 31.60 -7.82
CA THR A 154 51.68 32.75 -7.58
C THR A 154 52.56 32.92 -8.81
N ALA A 155 52.58 34.11 -9.40
CA ALA A 155 53.47 34.42 -10.50
C ALA A 155 54.92 34.24 -10.04
N ARG A 156 55.68 33.39 -10.75
CA ARG A 156 57.12 33.35 -10.61
C ARG A 156 57.70 34.48 -11.46
N TYR A 157 58.29 35.46 -10.78
CA TYR A 157 59.13 36.50 -11.39
C TYR A 157 60.39 35.88 -11.98
#